data_AF-K0KI30-F1
#
_entry.id   AF-K0KI30-F1
#
_cell.length_a   1.000
_cell.length_b   1.000
_cell.length_c   1.000
_cell.angle_alpha   90.00
_cell.angle_beta   90.00
_cell.angle_gamma   90.00
#
_symmetry.space_group_name_H-M   'P 1'
#
loop_
_entity.id
_entity.type
_entity.pdbx_description
1 polymer ?
#
loop_
_entity_poly.entity_id
_entity_poly.type
_entity_poly.pdbx_seq_one_letter_code
_entity_poly.pdbx_strand_id
1 'polypeptide(L)'
;MEAGGFSLFSKTITIISFKNDIYVENFMNFFKLPNIKSIHGLMLRRFELLMSAKLFDEVIERLENLSISFCNYHYTLNPFEFGASSSAIFPNLKTLKMTTESKTRLNFVGIEFPVLEKLSLVGSFTEFTIDSYSFKKIKSIELDTNDGTNVFQQLVKNSNLKFIEHVKLSKINFNTFIRNGHKYKHLKTLKIGEFTEISNIDELAGHKIILKSLECLEIQDCGNLDLLKLFKIPNIKKMELLRATTHYDNEFCFHHQYYPKLEDLMIQMSYHSSHPPFKIELPTLKTLYINKKFLNDFRHLNEVNMWDLSGKFDRYGRRLTV
;
A
#
# COMPACT_ATOMS: atom_id res chain seq x y z
N MET A 1 21.47 -38.03 -27.41
CA MET A 1 22.68 -37.73 -26.60
C MET A 1 23.16 -36.38 -27.10
N GLU A 2 23.20 -35.27 -26.38
CA GLU A 2 23.17 -34.96 -24.95
C GLU A 2 22.34 -33.67 -24.74
N ALA A 3 21.42 -33.67 -23.77
CA ALA A 3 21.46 -32.83 -22.57
C ALA A 3 21.42 -31.30 -22.80
N GLY A 4 20.21 -30.73 -22.79
CA GLY A 4 19.96 -29.31 -22.54
C GLY A 4 19.04 -29.17 -21.34
N GLY A 5 19.60 -29.22 -20.13
CA GLY A 5 18.86 -29.02 -18.90
C GLY A 5 18.32 -27.60 -18.80
N PHE A 6 17.02 -27.46 -18.52
CA PHE A 6 16.43 -26.20 -18.07
C PHE A 6 15.91 -26.37 -16.65
N SER A 7 16.48 -25.57 -15.76
CA SER A 7 16.21 -25.56 -14.34
C SER A 7 14.81 -25.01 -14.04
N LEU A 8 13.93 -25.87 -13.51
CA LEU A 8 12.63 -25.49 -12.94
C LEU A 8 12.83 -24.93 -11.52
N PHE A 9 13.28 -23.69 -11.42
CA PHE A 9 13.34 -22.96 -10.14
C PHE A 9 12.64 -21.59 -10.26
N SER A 10 11.34 -21.62 -10.49
CA SER A 10 10.33 -20.85 -9.73
C SER A 10 8.95 -21.23 -10.29
N LYS A 11 8.05 -21.73 -9.44
CA LYS A 11 6.69 -22.13 -9.85
C LYS A 11 5.77 -20.91 -9.94
N THR A 12 6.12 -19.99 -10.83
CA THR A 12 5.33 -18.81 -11.13
C THR A 12 4.67 -19.01 -12.48
N ILE A 13 3.34 -19.00 -12.52
CA ILE A 13 2.59 -19.02 -13.77
C ILE A 13 2.07 -17.61 -14.02
N THR A 14 2.37 -17.09 -15.21
CA THR A 14 1.69 -15.93 -15.78
C THR A 14 0.63 -16.43 -16.74
N ILE A 15 -0.62 -16.06 -16.52
CA ILE A 15 -1.78 -16.46 -17.30
C ILE A 15 -2.33 -15.21 -17.98
N ILE A 16 -2.52 -15.22 -19.29
CA ILE A 16 -2.98 -14.08 -20.09
C ILE A 16 -4.28 -14.43 -20.82
N SER A 17 -5.43 -13.90 -20.40
CA SER A 17 -6.70 -14.19 -21.06
C SER A 17 -6.94 -13.34 -22.32
N PHE A 18 -7.30 -14.02 -23.42
CA PHE A 18 -7.80 -13.41 -24.64
C PHE A 18 -9.23 -13.88 -24.95
N LYS A 19 -10.10 -12.88 -25.16
CA LYS A 19 -11.34 -12.86 -25.94
C LYS A 19 -12.47 -13.87 -25.66
N ASN A 20 -12.31 -14.84 -24.75
CA ASN A 20 -13.35 -15.62 -24.05
C ASN A 20 -12.75 -16.87 -23.35
N ASP A 21 -11.46 -17.15 -23.51
CA ASP A 21 -10.77 -18.26 -22.84
C ASP A 21 -9.64 -17.76 -21.93
N ILE A 22 -9.32 -18.57 -20.92
CA ILE A 22 -8.11 -18.40 -20.11
C ILE A 22 -6.95 -19.06 -20.87
N TYR A 23 -6.10 -18.27 -21.52
CA TYR A 23 -4.85 -18.77 -22.06
C TYR A 23 -3.77 -18.64 -20.99
N VAL A 24 -3.28 -19.75 -20.47
CA VAL A 24 -1.98 -19.75 -19.78
C VAL A 24 -0.95 -19.53 -20.88
N GLU A 25 -0.17 -18.44 -20.84
CA GLU A 25 0.82 -18.12 -21.88
C GLU A 25 2.01 -19.09 -21.76
N ASN A 26 1.76 -20.35 -22.11
CA ASN A 26 2.63 -21.26 -22.84
C ASN A 26 1.99 -22.63 -23.20
N PHE A 27 0.71 -22.90 -22.92
CA PHE A 27 0.13 -24.21 -23.26
C PHE A 27 -1.34 -24.13 -23.65
N MET A 28 -1.59 -24.29 -24.95
CA MET A 28 -2.90 -24.56 -25.58
C MET A 28 -3.49 -25.94 -25.22
N ASN A 29 -3.01 -26.56 -24.14
CA ASN A 29 -3.51 -27.83 -23.63
C ASN A 29 -3.73 -27.65 -22.13
N PHE A 30 -4.96 -27.89 -21.66
CA PHE A 30 -5.29 -27.95 -20.24
C PHE A 30 -4.56 -29.15 -19.61
N PHE A 31 -3.31 -28.94 -19.20
CA PHE A 31 -2.60 -29.94 -18.42
C PHE A 31 -3.08 -29.86 -16.98
N LYS A 32 -3.25 -31.03 -16.37
CA LYS A 32 -3.27 -31.17 -14.92
C LYS A 32 -1.90 -30.67 -14.44
N LEU A 33 -1.85 -29.46 -13.86
CA LEU A 33 -0.60 -28.87 -13.38
C LEU A 33 -0.41 -29.30 -11.92
N PRO A 34 0.41 -30.33 -11.63
CA PRO A 34 0.62 -30.69 -10.24
C PRO A 34 1.36 -29.56 -9.52
N ASN A 35 0.71 -29.07 -8.46
CA ASN A 35 1.38 -28.45 -7.32
C ASN A 35 1.80 -26.97 -7.54
N ILE A 36 0.84 -26.12 -7.93
CA ILE A 36 0.98 -24.65 -8.01
C ILE A 36 0.64 -24.03 -6.65
N LYS A 37 1.57 -23.28 -6.06
CA LYS A 37 1.35 -22.51 -4.83
C LYS A 37 1.18 -21.01 -5.08
N SER A 38 1.49 -20.53 -6.26
CA SER A 38 1.57 -19.10 -6.56
C SER A 38 1.27 -18.79 -8.02
N ILE A 39 0.43 -17.78 -8.25
CA ILE A 39 0.13 -17.20 -9.56
C ILE A 39 0.42 -15.69 -9.45
N HIS A 40 1.55 -15.25 -10.00
CA HIS A 40 2.02 -13.86 -9.86
C HIS A 40 1.63 -12.95 -11.04
N GLY A 41 0.97 -13.48 -12.06
CA GLY A 41 0.42 -12.68 -13.14
C GLY A 41 -0.80 -13.38 -13.72
N LEU A 42 -1.97 -12.83 -13.54
CA LEU A 42 -3.18 -13.34 -14.15
C LEU A 42 -3.89 -12.15 -14.79
N MET A 43 -3.76 -12.01 -16.10
CA MET A 43 -4.48 -11.01 -16.87
C MET A 43 -5.87 -11.58 -17.16
N LEU A 44 -6.87 -11.08 -16.45
CA LEU A 44 -8.26 -11.47 -16.66
C LEU A 44 -8.95 -10.37 -17.43
N ARG A 45 -9.60 -10.78 -18.53
CA ARG A 45 -10.68 -9.97 -19.09
C ARG A 45 -11.95 -10.08 -18.25
N ARG A 46 -12.11 -11.18 -17.50
CA ARG A 46 -13.30 -11.52 -16.72
C ARG A 46 -12.88 -12.38 -15.53
N PHE A 47 -13.12 -11.92 -14.30
CA PHE A 47 -12.83 -12.72 -13.10
C PHE A 47 -13.76 -13.93 -12.99
N GLU A 48 -14.92 -13.87 -13.63
CA GLU A 48 -15.89 -14.97 -13.69
C GLU A 48 -15.29 -16.21 -14.37
N LEU A 49 -14.37 -16.04 -15.32
CA LEU A 49 -13.64 -17.14 -15.96
C LEU A 49 -12.76 -17.91 -14.96
N LEU A 50 -12.28 -17.22 -13.93
CA LEU A 50 -11.53 -17.83 -12.86
C LEU A 50 -12.42 -18.83 -12.11
N MET A 51 -13.65 -18.42 -11.79
CA MET A 51 -14.59 -19.18 -10.96
C MET A 51 -15.27 -20.35 -11.70
N SER A 52 -15.35 -20.31 -13.03
CA SER A 52 -16.07 -21.32 -13.83
C SER A 52 -15.23 -22.51 -14.28
N ALA A 53 -13.91 -22.46 -14.10
CA ALA A 53 -13.02 -23.52 -14.55
C ALA A 53 -12.97 -24.67 -13.53
N LYS A 54 -13.22 -25.91 -13.97
CA LYS A 54 -12.97 -27.15 -13.19
C LYS A 54 -11.50 -27.27 -12.71
N LEU A 55 -10.60 -26.54 -13.37
CA LEU A 55 -9.20 -26.36 -12.99
C LEU A 55 -9.03 -25.56 -11.69
N PHE A 56 -10.05 -24.80 -11.30
CA PHE A 56 -10.01 -23.87 -10.18
C PHE A 56 -10.21 -24.58 -8.84
N ASP A 57 -11.07 -25.61 -8.76
CA ASP A 57 -11.26 -26.39 -7.53
C ASP A 57 -9.94 -27.01 -7.03
N GLU A 58 -9.14 -27.62 -7.92
CA GLU A 58 -7.83 -28.21 -7.55
C GLU A 58 -6.74 -27.16 -7.25
N VAL A 59 -6.85 -25.95 -7.82
CA VAL A 59 -5.84 -24.88 -7.69
C VAL A 59 -6.11 -23.96 -6.49
N ILE A 60 -7.38 -23.60 -6.23
CA ILE A 60 -7.80 -22.74 -5.11
C ILE A 60 -7.27 -23.28 -3.78
N GLU A 61 -7.41 -24.59 -3.58
CA GLU A 61 -6.99 -25.23 -2.33
C GLU A 61 -5.49 -25.07 -2.05
N ARG A 62 -4.66 -24.77 -3.06
CA ARG A 62 -3.20 -24.66 -2.89
C ARG A 62 -2.66 -23.26 -3.14
N LEU A 63 -3.51 -22.35 -3.62
CA LEU A 63 -3.10 -21.02 -4.04
C LEU A 63 -2.77 -20.14 -2.84
N GLU A 64 -1.51 -19.75 -2.69
CA GLU A 64 -1.03 -18.85 -1.63
C GLU A 64 -0.89 -17.39 -2.10
N ASN A 65 -0.64 -17.17 -3.39
CA ASN A 65 -0.44 -15.83 -3.95
C ASN A 65 -1.20 -15.69 -5.27
N LEU A 66 -1.96 -14.61 -5.41
CA LEU A 66 -2.74 -14.29 -6.60
C LEU A 66 -2.55 -12.82 -6.97
N SER A 67 -2.11 -12.56 -8.21
CA SER A 67 -2.01 -11.21 -8.76
C SER A 67 -2.83 -11.11 -10.04
N ILE A 68 -3.76 -10.16 -10.09
CA ILE A 68 -4.73 -10.01 -11.17
C ILE A 68 -4.55 -8.65 -11.83
N SER A 69 -4.52 -8.62 -13.17
CA SER A 69 -4.54 -7.39 -13.94
C SER A 69 -5.78 -7.34 -14.82
N PHE A 70 -6.58 -6.27 -14.68
CA PHE A 70 -7.73 -6.01 -15.53
C PHE A 70 -7.35 -5.04 -16.64
N CYS A 71 -7.74 -5.37 -17.87
CA CYS A 71 -7.37 -4.58 -19.03
C CYS A 71 -8.61 -4.07 -19.78
N ASN A 72 -8.70 -2.74 -19.94
CA ASN A 72 -9.44 -1.98 -20.95
C ASN A 72 -10.97 -2.02 -21.05
N TYR A 73 -11.73 -2.47 -20.04
CA TYR A 73 -13.19 -2.28 -20.06
C TYR A 73 -13.77 -1.92 -18.68
N HIS A 74 -14.95 -1.30 -18.67
CA HIS A 74 -15.75 -1.15 -17.46
C HIS A 74 -16.19 -2.53 -16.99
N TYR A 75 -15.68 -2.97 -15.85
CA TYR A 75 -15.94 -4.31 -15.33
C TYR A 75 -16.68 -4.24 -14.00
N THR A 76 -17.64 -5.15 -13.84
CA THR A 76 -18.22 -5.46 -12.53
C THR A 76 -17.80 -6.87 -12.18
N LEU A 77 -16.93 -7.03 -11.18
CA LEU A 77 -16.84 -8.32 -10.50
C LEU A 77 -18.07 -8.44 -9.61
N ASN A 78 -19.00 -9.34 -9.96
CA ASN A 78 -20.12 -9.70 -9.11
C ASN A 78 -20.20 -11.23 -9.01
N PRO A 79 -19.81 -11.85 -7.88
CA PRO A 79 -19.81 -13.30 -7.73
C PRO A 79 -21.22 -13.91 -7.86
N PHE A 80 -22.28 -13.11 -7.64
CA PHE A 80 -23.67 -13.60 -7.61
C PHE A 80 -24.43 -13.50 -8.93
N GLU A 81 -23.86 -12.93 -10.00
CA GLU A 81 -24.57 -12.83 -11.30
C GLU A 81 -24.76 -14.17 -12.02
N PHE A 82 -24.21 -15.28 -11.50
CA PHE A 82 -24.18 -16.57 -12.19
C PHE A 82 -24.68 -17.78 -11.39
N GLY A 83 -25.58 -17.59 -10.43
CA GLY A 83 -26.29 -18.71 -9.80
C GLY A 83 -25.43 -19.60 -8.88
N ALA A 84 -24.21 -19.17 -8.55
CA ALA A 84 -23.42 -19.74 -7.47
C ALA A 84 -24.09 -19.38 -6.13
N SER A 85 -24.97 -20.26 -5.68
CA SER A 85 -25.57 -20.26 -4.35
C SER A 85 -24.56 -20.63 -3.24
N SER A 86 -23.30 -20.86 -3.60
CA SER A 86 -22.21 -21.22 -2.71
C SER A 86 -21.21 -20.09 -2.56
N SER A 87 -20.89 -19.77 -1.31
CA SER A 87 -19.76 -18.93 -0.93
C SER A 87 -18.46 -19.52 -1.49
N ALA A 88 -17.61 -18.67 -2.07
CA ALA A 88 -16.30 -19.09 -2.56
C ALA A 88 -15.27 -18.94 -1.43
N ILE A 89 -14.47 -19.96 -1.16
CA ILE A 89 -13.47 -19.93 -0.10
C ILE A 89 -12.08 -20.13 -0.69
N PHE A 90 -11.16 -19.23 -0.37
CA PHE A 90 -9.73 -19.31 -0.73
C PHE A 90 -8.92 -19.69 0.51
N PRO A 91 -8.86 -20.98 0.88
CA PRO A 91 -8.42 -21.41 2.22
C PRO A 91 -6.95 -21.10 2.52
N ASN A 92 -6.12 -21.04 1.48
CA ASN A 92 -4.66 -20.88 1.61
C ASN A 92 -4.11 -19.57 1.05
N LEU A 93 -4.97 -18.68 0.51
CA LEU A 93 -4.52 -17.45 -0.14
C LEU A 93 -4.03 -16.43 0.89
N LYS A 94 -2.72 -16.14 0.87
CA LYS A 94 -2.02 -15.19 1.75
C LYS A 94 -1.88 -13.80 1.13
N THR A 95 -1.68 -13.74 -0.18
CA THR A 95 -1.50 -12.47 -0.90
C THR A 95 -2.47 -12.34 -2.06
N LEU A 96 -3.19 -11.22 -2.10
CA LEU A 96 -4.04 -10.82 -3.22
C LEU A 96 -3.58 -9.44 -3.71
N LYS A 97 -3.18 -9.39 -4.98
CA LYS A 97 -2.86 -8.15 -5.68
C LYS A 97 -3.81 -7.98 -6.86
N MET A 98 -4.35 -6.79 -7.04
CA MET A 98 -5.19 -6.46 -8.19
C MET A 98 -4.77 -5.12 -8.76
N THR A 99 -4.65 -5.07 -10.07
CA THR A 99 -4.27 -3.87 -10.82
C THR A 99 -5.27 -3.63 -11.94
N THR A 100 -5.68 -2.39 -12.14
CA THR A 100 -6.58 -2.02 -13.25
C THR A 100 -6.24 -0.64 -13.80
N GLU A 101 -6.34 -0.49 -15.12
CA GLU A 101 -6.25 0.81 -15.78
C GLU A 101 -7.63 1.41 -16.06
N SER A 102 -8.69 0.59 -16.02
CA SER A 102 -10.06 0.99 -16.28
C SER A 102 -10.86 1.11 -14.99
N LYS A 103 -12.03 1.78 -15.05
CA LYS A 103 -12.97 1.83 -13.92
C LYS A 103 -13.55 0.42 -13.69
N THR A 104 -13.19 -0.19 -12.57
CA THR A 104 -13.59 -1.55 -12.18
C THR A 104 -14.41 -1.51 -10.90
N ARG A 105 -15.48 -2.30 -10.81
CA ARG A 105 -16.23 -2.56 -9.59
C ARG A 105 -15.78 -3.92 -9.04
N LEU A 106 -15.47 -3.97 -7.74
CA LEU A 106 -15.07 -5.19 -7.03
C LEU A 106 -16.14 -5.55 -6.00
N ASN A 107 -16.76 -6.70 -6.17
CA ASN A 107 -17.64 -7.28 -5.15
C ASN A 107 -17.03 -8.59 -4.64
N PHE A 108 -16.67 -8.61 -3.37
CA PHE A 108 -16.18 -9.79 -2.64
C PHE A 108 -17.21 -10.35 -1.67
N VAL A 109 -18.46 -9.87 -1.68
CA VAL A 109 -19.51 -10.44 -0.85
C VAL A 109 -19.66 -11.92 -1.19
N GLY A 110 -19.72 -12.77 -0.17
CA GLY A 110 -19.77 -14.22 -0.31
C GLY A 110 -18.43 -14.88 -0.63
N ILE A 111 -17.32 -14.12 -0.71
CA ILE A 111 -15.98 -14.66 -0.91
C ILE A 111 -15.18 -14.57 0.39
N GLU A 112 -14.70 -15.70 0.88
CA GLU A 112 -13.89 -15.80 2.09
C GLU A 112 -12.40 -15.99 1.79
N PHE A 113 -11.59 -15.18 2.46
CA PHE A 113 -10.13 -15.30 2.47
C PHE A 113 -9.62 -15.47 3.91
N PRO A 114 -9.78 -16.68 4.50
CA PRO A 114 -9.55 -16.92 5.93
C PRO A 114 -8.10 -16.69 6.38
N VAL A 115 -7.14 -16.75 5.47
CA VAL A 115 -5.70 -16.58 5.76
C VAL A 115 -5.04 -15.43 5.00
N LEU A 116 -5.82 -14.55 4.37
CA LEU A 116 -5.26 -13.43 3.62
C LEU A 116 -4.56 -12.45 4.55
N GLU A 117 -3.26 -12.27 4.32
CA GLU A 117 -2.40 -11.39 5.10
C GLU A 117 -2.11 -10.08 4.37
N LYS A 118 -2.03 -10.10 3.03
CA LYS A 118 -1.68 -8.94 2.22
C LYS A 118 -2.69 -8.69 1.09
N LEU A 119 -3.24 -7.47 1.08
CA LEU A 119 -4.09 -6.95 0.01
C LEU A 119 -3.41 -5.74 -0.64
N SER A 120 -3.29 -5.76 -1.98
CA SER A 120 -2.74 -4.66 -2.76
C SER A 120 -3.68 -4.34 -3.92
N LEU A 121 -4.23 -3.13 -3.95
CA LEU A 121 -5.15 -2.65 -4.97
C LEU A 121 -4.56 -1.41 -5.62
N VAL A 122 -4.34 -1.46 -6.93
CA VAL A 122 -3.75 -0.38 -7.71
C VAL A 122 -4.64 -0.07 -8.90
N GLY A 123 -5.05 1.19 -9.08
CA GLY A 123 -5.85 1.61 -10.23
C GLY A 123 -7.21 2.24 -9.92
N SER A 124 -8.15 2.16 -10.84
CA SER A 124 -9.45 2.83 -10.73
C SER A 124 -10.56 1.86 -10.30
N PHE A 125 -10.83 1.78 -9.00
CA PHE A 125 -11.94 0.98 -8.50
C PHE A 125 -13.13 1.86 -8.13
N THR A 126 -14.21 1.85 -8.91
CA THR A 126 -15.37 2.72 -8.70
C THR A 126 -16.37 2.21 -7.69
N GLU A 127 -16.28 0.94 -7.34
CA GLU A 127 -17.10 0.31 -6.31
C GLU A 127 -16.27 -0.79 -5.69
N PHE A 128 -16.33 -0.90 -4.37
CA PHE A 128 -15.68 -1.95 -3.62
C PHE A 128 -16.61 -2.40 -2.51
N THR A 129 -17.06 -3.63 -2.57
CA THR A 129 -17.99 -4.20 -1.58
C THR A 129 -17.40 -5.49 -1.03
N ILE A 130 -17.35 -5.58 0.29
CA ILE A 130 -16.89 -6.74 1.03
C ILE A 130 -17.86 -6.98 2.19
N ASP A 131 -17.96 -8.21 2.64
CA ASP A 131 -18.68 -8.54 3.86
C ASP A 131 -17.71 -8.63 5.06
N SER A 132 -18.27 -8.89 6.25
CA SER A 132 -17.51 -8.96 7.49
C SER A 132 -16.62 -10.19 7.63
N TYR A 133 -16.80 -11.19 6.76
CA TYR A 133 -16.12 -12.48 6.80
C TYR A 133 -15.05 -12.63 5.71
N SER A 134 -15.03 -11.76 4.69
CA SER A 134 -14.07 -11.81 3.59
C SER A 134 -12.62 -11.77 4.09
N PHE A 135 -12.31 -10.89 5.06
CA PHE A 135 -10.94 -10.56 5.43
C PHE A 135 -10.68 -10.63 6.94
N LYS A 136 -10.27 -11.81 7.41
CA LYS A 136 -10.12 -12.11 8.85
C LYS A 136 -8.73 -11.82 9.43
N LYS A 137 -7.67 -11.87 8.61
CA LYS A 137 -6.25 -11.87 9.08
C LYS A 137 -5.34 -10.87 8.36
N ILE A 138 -5.89 -9.78 7.82
CA ILE A 138 -5.09 -8.80 7.09
C ILE A 138 -4.05 -8.15 8.01
N LYS A 139 -2.78 -8.23 7.57
CA LYS A 139 -1.61 -7.59 8.19
C LYS A 139 -1.06 -6.44 7.34
N SER A 140 -1.31 -6.46 6.03
CA SER A 140 -0.81 -5.46 5.09
C SER A 140 -1.88 -5.01 4.11
N ILE A 141 -2.05 -3.69 3.99
CA ILE A 141 -2.92 -3.06 2.99
C ILE A 141 -2.10 -2.07 2.17
N GLU A 142 -2.20 -2.17 0.85
CA GLU A 142 -1.68 -1.19 -0.10
C GLU A 142 -2.81 -0.75 -1.02
N LEU A 143 -3.17 0.54 -0.96
CA LEU A 143 -4.14 1.16 -1.86
C LEU A 143 -3.47 2.30 -2.60
N ASP A 144 -3.42 2.21 -3.92
CA ASP A 144 -3.07 3.31 -4.82
C ASP A 144 -4.18 3.43 -5.86
N THR A 145 -5.28 4.04 -5.45
CA THR A 145 -6.53 3.96 -6.22
C THR A 145 -7.27 5.28 -6.26
N ASN A 146 -7.87 5.62 -7.40
CA ASN A 146 -8.56 6.90 -7.59
C ASN A 146 -9.80 7.12 -6.69
N ASP A 147 -10.37 6.04 -6.13
CA ASP A 147 -11.44 6.08 -5.13
C ASP A 147 -11.05 5.27 -3.88
N GLY A 148 -9.79 5.43 -3.45
CA GLY A 148 -9.29 4.64 -2.32
C GLY A 148 -9.95 5.01 -0.99
N THR A 149 -10.63 6.15 -0.92
CA THR A 149 -11.44 6.53 0.25
C THR A 149 -12.56 5.51 0.49
N ASN A 150 -13.35 5.18 -0.54
CA ASN A 150 -14.44 4.23 -0.42
C ASN A 150 -13.92 2.83 -0.09
N VAL A 151 -12.92 2.37 -0.85
CA VAL A 151 -12.25 1.07 -0.63
C VAL A 151 -11.77 0.95 0.81
N PHE A 152 -11.06 1.97 1.31
CA PHE A 152 -10.53 1.97 2.66
C PHE A 152 -11.63 2.02 3.72
N GLN A 153 -12.69 2.80 3.52
CA GLN A 153 -13.85 2.82 4.43
C GLN A 153 -14.50 1.45 4.56
N GLN A 154 -14.65 0.73 3.45
CA GLN A 154 -15.21 -0.62 3.44
C GLN A 154 -14.31 -1.61 4.16
N LEU A 155 -12.99 -1.56 3.93
CA LEU A 155 -12.01 -2.37 4.67
C LEU A 155 -12.07 -2.07 6.17
N VAL A 156 -12.12 -0.80 6.56
CA VAL A 156 -12.21 -0.39 7.96
C VAL A 156 -13.53 -0.83 8.61
N LYS A 157 -14.64 -0.80 7.87
CA LYS A 157 -15.96 -1.18 8.35
C LYS A 157 -16.11 -2.68 8.52
N ASN A 158 -15.64 -3.46 7.55
CA ASN A 158 -15.96 -4.88 7.45
C ASN A 158 -14.77 -5.81 7.73
N SER A 159 -13.52 -5.33 7.79
CA SER A 159 -12.36 -6.19 8.08
C SER A 159 -11.89 -6.09 9.52
N ASN A 160 -11.28 -7.16 10.03
CA ASN A 160 -10.61 -7.14 11.33
C ASN A 160 -9.20 -6.55 11.20
N LEU A 161 -9.09 -5.22 11.38
CA LEU A 161 -7.82 -4.51 11.29
C LEU A 161 -6.99 -4.55 12.59
N LYS A 162 -7.38 -5.35 13.60
CA LYS A 162 -6.66 -5.42 14.88
C LYS A 162 -5.18 -5.77 14.71
N PHE A 163 -4.84 -6.58 13.69
CA PHE A 163 -3.49 -7.08 13.45
C PHE A 163 -2.79 -6.38 12.29
N ILE A 164 -3.31 -5.23 11.82
CA ILE A 164 -2.67 -4.51 10.72
C ILE A 164 -1.30 -3.98 11.16
N GLU A 165 -0.26 -4.34 10.41
CA GLU A 165 1.13 -3.97 10.66
C GLU A 165 1.65 -2.98 9.61
N HIS A 166 1.17 -3.07 8.37
CA HIS A 166 1.65 -2.25 7.26
C HIS A 166 0.49 -1.64 6.48
N VAL A 167 0.53 -0.32 6.31
CA VAL A 167 -0.49 0.42 5.55
C VAL A 167 0.21 1.35 4.57
N LYS A 168 -0.14 1.25 3.29
CA LYS A 168 0.23 2.20 2.24
C LYS A 168 -1.04 2.73 1.59
N LEU A 169 -1.22 4.04 1.61
CA LEU A 169 -2.43 4.70 1.10
C LEU A 169 -2.01 5.87 0.20
N SER A 170 -2.46 5.87 -1.04
CA SER A 170 -2.31 6.97 -2.00
C SER A 170 -3.66 7.30 -2.62
N LYS A 171 -3.87 8.55 -3.03
CA LYS A 171 -5.08 9.04 -3.71
C LYS A 171 -6.36 8.84 -2.89
N ILE A 172 -6.28 9.06 -1.57
CA ILE A 172 -7.41 8.91 -0.66
C ILE A 172 -7.66 10.17 0.16
N ASN A 173 -8.87 10.31 0.70
CA ASN A 173 -9.12 11.18 1.83
C ASN A 173 -8.70 10.48 3.13
N PHE A 174 -7.67 11.03 3.78
CA PHE A 174 -7.03 10.42 4.94
C PHE A 174 -7.86 10.51 6.24
N ASN A 175 -8.95 11.27 6.25
CA ASN A 175 -9.78 11.47 7.45
C ASN A 175 -10.34 10.16 8.00
N THR A 176 -10.66 9.21 7.11
CA THR A 176 -11.11 7.86 7.51
C THR A 176 -10.06 7.14 8.35
N PHE A 177 -8.78 7.28 7.99
CA PHE A 177 -7.67 6.73 8.77
C PHE A 177 -7.61 7.40 10.14
N ILE A 178 -7.59 8.73 10.20
CA ILE A 178 -7.52 9.49 11.46
C ILE A 178 -8.67 9.11 12.41
N ARG A 179 -9.91 9.13 11.93
CA ARG A 179 -11.10 8.79 12.75
C ARG A 179 -11.09 7.37 13.30
N ASN A 180 -10.37 6.44 12.66
CA ASN A 180 -10.27 5.04 13.05
C ASN A 180 -8.93 4.68 13.72
N GLY A 181 -8.15 5.67 14.19
CA GLY A 181 -6.82 5.47 14.77
C GLY A 181 -6.73 4.39 15.87
N HIS A 182 -7.82 4.17 16.62
CA HIS A 182 -7.91 3.15 17.67
C HIS A 182 -7.76 1.70 17.16
N LYS A 183 -7.96 1.46 15.86
CA LYS A 183 -7.82 0.14 15.22
C LYS A 183 -6.37 -0.24 14.93
N TYR A 184 -5.42 0.71 14.92
CA TYR A 184 -4.07 0.53 14.39
C TYR A 184 -3.00 0.31 15.47
N LYS A 185 -3.34 -0.42 16.54
CA LYS A 185 -2.45 -0.62 17.70
C LYS A 185 -1.12 -1.30 17.35
N HIS A 186 -1.12 -2.16 16.34
CA HIS A 186 0.03 -2.96 15.91
C HIS A 186 0.70 -2.43 14.64
N LEU A 187 0.29 -1.26 14.15
CA LEU A 187 0.84 -0.66 12.93
C LEU A 187 2.32 -0.33 13.12
N LYS A 188 3.19 -0.94 12.30
CA LYS A 188 4.66 -0.78 12.28
C LYS A 188 5.12 0.16 11.17
N THR A 189 4.42 0.15 10.04
CA THR A 189 4.75 0.99 8.88
C THR A 189 3.52 1.69 8.33
N LEU A 190 3.63 2.99 8.11
CA LEU A 190 2.61 3.81 7.47
C LEU A 190 3.26 4.57 6.32
N LYS A 191 2.77 4.35 5.10
CA LYS A 191 3.11 5.14 3.93
C LYS A 191 1.88 5.90 3.45
N ILE A 192 2.03 7.20 3.31
CA ILE A 192 1.03 8.13 2.82
C ILE A 192 1.59 8.67 1.50
N GLY A 193 0.98 8.30 0.39
CA GLY A 193 1.46 8.62 -0.94
C GLY A 193 0.69 9.75 -1.61
N GLU A 194 0.95 9.89 -2.91
CA GLU A 194 0.53 11.03 -3.72
C GLU A 194 -0.98 11.27 -3.69
N PHE A 195 -1.38 12.54 -3.81
CA PHE A 195 -2.78 13.00 -3.87
C PHE A 195 -3.63 12.53 -2.67
N THR A 196 -2.99 12.28 -1.54
CA THR A 196 -3.71 12.05 -0.29
C THR A 196 -4.15 13.40 0.26
N GLU A 197 -5.45 13.61 0.32
CA GLU A 197 -6.06 14.84 0.83
C GLU A 197 -6.48 14.67 2.29
N ILE A 198 -6.41 15.77 3.03
CA ILE A 198 -6.96 15.90 4.37
C ILE A 198 -7.90 17.08 4.32
N SER A 199 -9.21 16.83 4.35
CA SER A 199 -10.17 17.91 4.49
C SER A 199 -10.28 18.30 5.96
N ASN A 200 -10.29 19.61 6.22
CA ASN A 200 -10.58 20.20 7.53
C ASN A 200 -9.64 19.75 8.65
N ILE A 201 -8.34 20.06 8.51
CA ILE A 201 -7.33 19.72 9.53
C ILE A 201 -7.68 20.31 10.91
N ASP A 202 -8.32 21.48 10.93
CA ASP A 202 -8.77 22.17 12.15
C ASP A 202 -9.88 21.40 12.88
N GLU A 203 -10.81 20.78 12.14
CA GLU A 203 -11.83 19.90 12.73
C GLU A 203 -11.22 18.61 13.30
N LEU A 204 -10.08 18.19 12.78
CA LEU A 204 -9.32 17.04 13.25
C LEU A 204 -8.31 17.38 14.35
N ALA A 205 -8.11 18.65 14.69
CA ALA A 205 -7.12 19.07 15.70
C ALA A 205 -7.41 18.46 17.09
N GLY A 206 -8.67 18.15 17.39
CA GLY A 206 -9.07 17.41 18.60
C GLY A 206 -8.81 15.90 18.56
N HIS A 207 -8.55 15.34 17.37
CA HIS A 207 -8.38 13.91 17.10
C HIS A 207 -6.91 13.53 16.96
N LYS A 208 -6.11 13.70 18.03
CA LYS A 208 -4.75 13.18 18.06
C LYS A 208 -4.77 11.66 18.10
N ILE A 209 -4.15 11.01 17.11
CA ILE A 209 -4.01 9.56 17.10
C ILE A 209 -2.65 9.16 17.66
N ILE A 210 -2.63 8.12 18.50
CA ILE A 210 -1.40 7.59 19.08
C ILE A 210 -1.06 6.28 18.40
N LEU A 211 -0.04 6.30 17.55
CA LEU A 211 0.44 5.14 16.83
C LEU A 211 1.64 4.54 17.58
N LYS A 212 1.34 3.82 18.67
CA LYS A 212 2.36 3.35 19.63
C LYS A 212 3.40 2.41 19.02
N SER A 213 3.02 1.58 18.05
CA SER A 213 3.92 0.57 17.47
C SER A 213 4.60 1.03 16.18
N LEU A 214 4.30 2.24 15.70
CA LEU A 214 4.75 2.71 14.40
C LEU A 214 6.23 3.06 14.49
N GLU A 215 7.04 2.37 13.69
CA GLU A 215 8.49 2.53 13.63
C GLU A 215 8.95 3.27 12.37
N CYS A 216 8.15 3.19 11.29
CA CYS A 216 8.47 3.81 10.01
C CYS A 216 7.27 4.59 9.45
N LEU A 217 7.49 5.86 9.16
CA LEU A 217 6.51 6.76 8.53
C LEU A 217 7.12 7.30 7.24
N GLU A 218 6.41 7.12 6.14
CA GLU A 218 6.72 7.75 4.86
C GLU A 218 5.55 8.62 4.42
N ILE A 219 5.82 9.87 4.07
CA ILE A 219 4.87 10.83 3.52
C ILE A 219 5.47 11.31 2.20
N GLN A 220 4.77 11.08 1.11
CA GLN A 220 5.22 11.39 -0.25
C GLN A 220 4.13 12.20 -0.96
N ASP A 221 4.49 13.40 -1.45
CA ASP A 221 3.59 14.33 -2.18
C ASP A 221 2.28 14.62 -1.46
N CYS A 222 2.33 14.67 -0.13
CA CYS A 222 1.24 15.22 0.65
C CYS A 222 1.46 16.73 0.75
N GLY A 223 0.48 17.49 0.28
CA GLY A 223 0.56 18.95 0.17
C GLY A 223 0.65 19.72 1.50
N ASN A 224 0.69 19.03 2.65
CA ASN A 224 0.73 19.68 3.95
C ASN A 224 1.40 18.81 5.04
N LEU A 225 2.54 19.28 5.57
CA LEU A 225 3.23 18.69 6.74
C LEU A 225 2.46 18.80 8.06
N ASP A 226 1.45 19.67 8.16
CA ASP A 226 0.62 19.80 9.36
C ASP A 226 -0.09 18.50 9.73
N LEU A 227 -0.22 17.54 8.80
CA LEU A 227 -0.67 16.19 9.10
C LEU A 227 0.12 15.56 10.26
N LEU A 228 1.42 15.86 10.37
CA LEU A 228 2.27 15.36 11.45
C LEU A 228 1.77 15.77 12.83
N LYS A 229 1.07 16.91 12.95
CA LYS A 229 0.48 17.40 14.21
C LYS A 229 -0.67 16.51 14.72
N LEU A 230 -1.28 15.73 13.83
CA LEU A 230 -2.34 14.77 14.17
C LEU A 230 -1.79 13.47 14.76
N PHE A 231 -0.48 13.21 14.62
CA PHE A 231 0.15 11.98 15.08
C PHE A 231 0.96 12.18 16.36
N LYS A 232 0.80 11.24 17.31
CA LYS A 232 1.76 10.99 18.38
C LYS A 232 2.43 9.63 18.13
N ILE A 233 3.73 9.64 17.84
CA ILE A 233 4.45 8.45 17.36
C ILE A 233 5.70 8.17 18.23
N PRO A 234 5.51 7.67 19.45
CA PRO A 234 6.59 7.60 20.44
C PRO A 234 7.71 6.60 20.10
N ASN A 235 7.47 5.66 19.18
CA ASN A 235 8.44 4.64 18.78
C ASN A 235 8.94 4.80 17.34
N ILE A 236 8.70 5.97 16.71
CA ILE A 236 9.20 6.24 15.37
C ILE A 236 10.73 6.14 15.38
N LYS A 237 11.28 5.33 14.48
CA LYS A 237 12.73 5.19 14.26
C LYS A 237 13.15 5.84 12.96
N LYS A 238 12.27 5.79 11.95
CA LYS A 238 12.53 6.28 10.61
C LYS A 238 11.37 7.12 10.09
N MET A 239 11.69 8.31 9.58
CA MET A 239 10.71 9.21 8.95
C MET A 239 11.22 9.68 7.60
N GLU A 240 10.41 9.50 6.57
CA GLU A 240 10.69 9.97 5.20
C GLU A 240 9.60 10.96 4.78
N LEU A 241 9.98 12.20 4.50
CA LEU A 241 9.10 13.28 4.06
C LEU A 241 9.56 13.72 2.68
N LEU A 242 8.94 13.18 1.64
CA LEU A 242 9.33 13.34 0.25
C LEU A 242 8.38 14.29 -0.47
N ARG A 243 8.95 15.29 -1.16
CA ARG A 243 8.19 16.32 -1.89
C ARG A 243 7.13 17.02 -1.02
N ALA A 244 7.47 17.23 0.24
CA ALA A 244 6.56 17.87 1.18
C ALA A 244 6.51 19.39 0.93
N THR A 245 5.31 19.96 1.06
CA THR A 245 5.09 21.41 1.13
C THR A 245 4.64 21.79 2.54
N THR A 246 5.14 22.93 3.02
CA THR A 246 4.62 23.61 4.21
C THR A 246 3.75 24.77 3.74
N HIS A 247 2.60 24.99 4.39
CA HIS A 247 1.94 26.28 4.24
C HIS A 247 2.82 27.36 4.87
N TYR A 248 2.91 28.48 4.16
CA TYR A 248 3.71 29.63 4.50
C TYR A 248 3.33 30.10 5.92
N ASP A 249 4.35 30.43 6.73
CA ASP A 249 4.31 31.19 8.00
C ASP A 249 4.59 30.45 9.31
N ASN A 250 4.68 29.11 9.34
CA ASN A 250 5.05 28.40 10.58
C ASN A 250 6.24 27.44 10.40
N GLU A 251 7.28 27.64 11.21
CA GLU A 251 8.38 26.69 11.35
C GLU A 251 7.88 25.38 11.99
N PHE A 252 8.06 24.25 11.33
CA PHE A 252 7.79 22.94 11.93
C PHE A 252 8.97 22.51 12.81
N CYS A 253 8.74 22.09 14.05
CA CYS A 253 9.83 21.62 14.92
C CYS A 253 9.78 20.09 15.09
N PHE A 254 10.83 19.40 14.62
CA PHE A 254 11.07 18.01 14.96
C PHE A 254 11.67 17.94 16.35
N HIS A 255 10.80 17.79 17.35
CA HIS A 255 11.22 17.83 18.76
C HIS A 255 11.20 16.44 19.40
N HIS A 256 12.18 16.15 20.25
CA HIS A 256 12.35 14.88 20.95
C HIS A 256 11.13 14.46 21.78
N GLN A 257 10.33 15.40 22.31
CA GLN A 257 9.11 15.07 23.05
C GLN A 257 8.05 14.37 22.18
N TYR A 258 8.03 14.66 20.88
CA TYR A 258 7.10 14.05 19.93
C TYR A 258 7.70 12.82 19.24
N TYR A 259 9.01 12.84 19.01
CA TYR A 259 9.75 11.81 18.27
C TYR A 259 11.00 11.33 19.03
N PRO A 260 10.84 10.74 20.23
CA PRO A 260 11.95 10.50 21.16
C PRO A 260 12.92 9.39 20.74
N LYS A 261 12.59 8.63 19.69
CA LYS A 261 13.40 7.50 19.20
C LYS A 261 13.79 7.65 17.73
N LEU A 262 13.58 8.83 17.14
CA LEU A 262 13.82 9.05 15.73
C LEU A 262 15.33 9.04 15.46
N GLU A 263 15.79 8.07 14.66
CA GLU A 263 17.20 7.86 14.33
C GLU A 263 17.50 8.26 12.89
N ASP A 264 16.57 8.02 11.96
CA ASP A 264 16.72 8.32 10.55
C ASP A 264 15.63 9.29 10.08
N LEU A 265 16.04 10.46 9.60
CA LEU A 265 15.15 11.48 9.07
C LEU A 265 15.54 11.83 7.63
N MET A 266 14.59 11.72 6.70
CA MET A 266 14.76 12.16 5.33
C MET A 266 13.73 13.23 5.02
N ILE A 267 14.19 14.39 4.55
CA ILE A 267 13.33 15.52 4.20
C ILE A 267 13.73 16.04 2.82
N GLN A 268 12.85 15.81 1.85
CA GLN A 268 12.92 16.42 0.53
C GLN A 268 11.79 17.45 0.41
N MET A 269 12.13 18.73 0.51
CA MET A 269 11.19 19.84 0.30
C MET A 269 11.18 20.27 -1.16
N SER A 270 10.01 20.65 -1.68
CA SER A 270 9.83 21.33 -2.99
C SER A 270 9.90 22.86 -2.89
N TYR A 271 10.13 23.39 -1.69
CA TYR A 271 9.99 24.81 -1.34
C TYR A 271 11.10 25.71 -1.91
N HIS A 272 10.80 26.97 -2.25
CA HIS A 272 11.76 27.93 -2.83
C HIS A 272 12.54 28.78 -1.81
N SER A 273 12.31 28.64 -0.51
CA SER A 273 13.03 29.44 0.51
C SER A 273 14.54 29.15 0.56
N SER A 274 15.29 30.18 0.95
CA SER A 274 16.72 30.13 1.28
C SER A 274 17.01 29.43 2.60
N HIS A 275 16.04 29.37 3.52
CA HIS A 275 16.17 28.72 4.82
C HIS A 275 15.18 27.56 4.99
N PRO A 276 15.54 26.53 5.78
CA PRO A 276 14.64 25.41 6.05
C PRO A 276 13.42 25.89 6.85
N PRO A 277 12.19 25.55 6.46
CA PRO A 277 10.99 25.91 7.21
C PRO A 277 10.77 25.01 8.44
N PHE A 278 11.85 24.49 9.03
CA PHE A 278 11.80 23.57 10.15
C PHE A 278 13.08 23.59 10.99
N LYS A 279 12.93 23.17 12.25
CA LYS A 279 14.01 22.98 13.23
C LYS A 279 14.11 21.51 13.62
N ILE A 280 15.31 21.08 14.02
CA ILE A 280 15.60 19.70 14.43
C ILE A 280 16.19 19.72 15.84
N GLU A 281 15.45 19.16 16.79
CA GLU A 281 15.84 19.00 18.20
C GLU A 281 15.66 17.53 18.60
N LEU A 282 16.46 16.68 17.96
CA LEU A 282 16.40 15.21 18.05
C LEU A 282 17.77 14.65 18.49
N PRO A 283 18.00 14.44 19.80
CA PRO A 283 19.28 13.93 20.29
C PRO A 283 19.55 12.47 19.88
N THR A 284 18.51 11.73 19.46
CA THR A 284 18.64 10.35 18.97
C THR A 284 18.95 10.26 17.48
N LEU A 285 18.94 11.39 16.76
CA LEU A 285 19.10 11.40 15.31
C LEU A 285 20.52 10.96 14.95
N LYS A 286 20.63 9.97 14.08
CA LYS A 286 21.91 9.42 13.59
C LYS A 286 22.14 9.77 12.12
N THR A 287 21.06 9.83 11.34
CA THR A 287 21.14 10.10 9.90
C THR A 287 20.14 11.15 9.48
N LEU A 288 20.61 12.16 8.74
CA LEU A 288 19.78 13.19 8.13
C LEU A 288 20.00 13.22 6.61
N TYR A 289 18.96 12.95 5.84
CA TYR A 289 18.94 13.17 4.40
C TYR A 289 18.16 14.45 4.09
N ILE A 290 18.78 15.41 3.40
CA ILE A 290 18.14 16.71 3.15
C ILE A 290 18.52 17.28 1.78
N ASN A 291 17.71 18.20 1.25
CA ASN A 291 18.09 18.98 0.06
C ASN A 291 19.45 19.67 0.28
N LYS A 292 20.37 19.54 -0.70
CA LYS A 292 21.69 20.21 -0.72
C LYS A 292 21.72 21.65 -0.20
N LYS A 293 20.71 22.45 -0.56
CA LYS A 293 20.65 23.86 -0.20
C LYS A 293 20.53 24.12 1.31
N PHE A 294 19.98 23.17 2.08
CA PHE A 294 19.80 23.30 3.52
C PHE A 294 20.92 22.64 4.34
N LEU A 295 21.89 22.00 3.68
CA LEU A 295 22.90 21.18 4.33
C LEU A 295 23.81 22.01 5.26
N ASN A 296 24.01 23.31 4.92
CA ASN A 296 24.80 24.23 5.74
C ASN A 296 24.06 24.67 7.01
N ASP A 297 22.73 24.80 6.97
CA ASP A 297 21.92 25.21 8.13
C ASP A 297 22.00 24.20 9.29
N PHE A 298 22.29 22.94 9.00
CA PHE A 298 22.33 21.84 9.98
C PHE A 298 23.74 21.37 10.37
N ARG A 299 24.80 22.09 9.98
CA ARG A 299 26.19 21.72 10.33
C ARG A 299 26.49 21.67 11.82
N HIS A 300 25.68 22.33 12.65
CA HIS A 300 25.81 22.31 14.10
C HIS A 300 25.47 20.92 14.70
N LEU A 301 24.85 20.02 13.93
CA LEU A 301 24.55 18.64 14.32
C LEU A 301 25.78 17.73 14.12
N ASN A 302 26.84 17.99 14.90
CA ASN A 302 28.19 17.41 14.70
C ASN A 302 28.27 15.87 14.73
N GLU A 303 27.29 15.19 15.34
CA GLU A 303 27.26 13.72 15.46
C GLU A 303 26.29 13.04 14.46
N VAL A 304 25.65 13.82 13.59
CA VAL A 304 24.66 13.33 12.64
C VAL A 304 25.29 13.12 11.27
N ASN A 305 25.15 11.92 10.71
CA ASN A 305 25.55 11.62 9.33
C ASN A 305 24.59 12.33 8.37
N MET A 306 25.06 13.43 7.76
CA MET A 306 24.29 14.21 6.80
C MET A 306 24.55 13.76 5.37
N TRP A 307 23.48 13.57 4.61
CA TRP A 307 23.52 13.16 3.21
C TRP A 307 22.71 14.12 2.35
N ASP A 308 23.31 14.52 1.23
CA ASP A 308 22.60 15.23 0.18
C ASP A 308 21.66 14.26 -0.56
N LEU A 309 20.42 14.71 -0.77
CA LEU A 309 19.42 14.02 -1.57
C LEU A 309 19.57 14.26 -3.09
N SER A 310 20.39 15.22 -3.51
CA SER A 310 20.64 15.49 -4.92
C SER A 310 21.23 14.23 -5.59
N GLY A 311 20.58 13.77 -6.66
CA GLY A 311 20.98 12.56 -7.40
C GLY A 311 20.49 11.22 -6.83
N LYS A 312 19.83 11.20 -5.65
CA LYS A 312 19.17 9.97 -5.12
C LYS A 312 17.71 9.85 -5.55
N PHE A 313 17.13 10.92 -6.07
CA PHE A 313 15.76 10.98 -6.53
C PHE A 313 15.70 11.72 -7.87
N ASP A 314 14.84 11.27 -8.79
CA ASP A 314 14.62 11.98 -10.06
C ASP A 314 13.86 13.31 -9.82
N ARG A 315 13.67 14.09 -10.89
CA ARG A 315 12.88 15.35 -10.84
C ARG A 315 11.42 15.15 -10.40
N TYR A 316 10.96 13.90 -10.35
CA TYR A 316 9.65 13.48 -9.87
C TYR A 316 9.74 12.82 -8.49
N GLY A 317 10.82 13.01 -7.74
CA GLY A 317 10.99 12.47 -6.39
C GLY A 317 10.93 10.94 -6.30
N ARG A 318 11.16 10.22 -7.40
CA ARG A 318 11.28 8.76 -7.40
C ARG A 318 12.71 8.38 -7.05
N ARG A 319 12.87 7.49 -6.08
CA ARG A 319 14.18 7.00 -5.64
C ARG A 319 14.89 6.38 -6.85
N LEU A 320 16.03 6.93 -7.23
CA LEU A 320 16.92 6.36 -8.22
C LEU A 320 17.56 5.15 -7.53
N THR A 321 17.10 3.94 -7.88
CA THR A 321 17.78 2.70 -7.48
C THR A 321 19.16 2.71 -8.12
N VAL A 322 20.18 2.79 -7.27
CA VAL A 322 21.57 2.46 -7.64
C VAL A 322 21.76 0.97 -7.51
#